data_AF-A0A5J6ZCP2-F1
#
_entry.id   AF-A0A5J6ZCP2-F1
#
_cell.length_a   1.000
_cell.length_b   1.000
_cell.length_c   1.000
_cell.angle_alpha   90.00
_cell.angle_beta   90.00
_cell.angle_gamma   90.00
#
_symmetry.space_group_name_H-M   'P 1'
#
loop_
_entity.id
_entity.type
_entity.pdbx_description
1 polymer ?
#
loop_
_entity_poly.entity_id
_entity_poly.type
_entity_poly.pdbx_seq_one_letter_code
_entity_poly.pdbx_strand_id
1 'polypeptide(L)'
;MWPSSWKAVPVSWARAVHFATMIYFVAFVAIHVFLVLATGARGNLNAMFAAREDATSWLGVVLFLIALAVTALGWWAARASVVAPLANATGKVSKR
;
A
#
# COMPACT_ATOMS: atom_id res chain seq x y z
N MET A 1 -8.40 -10.45 16.95
CA MET A 1 -7.73 -11.21 18.04
C MET A 1 -6.91 -12.32 17.39
N TRP A 2 -5.66 -12.56 17.81
CA TRP A 2 -4.84 -13.64 17.26
C TRP A 2 -5.47 -15.00 17.59
N PRO A 3 -5.74 -15.90 16.63
CA PRO A 3 -6.39 -17.17 16.92
C PRO A 3 -5.58 -17.98 17.94
N SER A 4 -6.22 -18.48 19.00
CA SER A 4 -5.55 -19.30 20.02
C SER A 4 -5.04 -20.64 19.47
N SER A 5 -5.58 -21.08 18.32
CA SER A 5 -5.12 -22.25 17.57
C SER A 5 -3.83 -22.01 16.79
N TRP A 6 -3.42 -20.75 16.56
CA TRP A 6 -2.24 -20.40 15.77
C TRP A 6 -0.97 -20.37 16.65
N LYS A 7 -0.41 -21.54 16.91
CA LYS A 7 0.81 -21.71 17.73
C LYS A 7 2.13 -21.57 16.97
N ALA A 8 2.12 -21.84 15.66
CA ALA A 8 3.34 -21.80 14.83
C ALA A 8 3.92 -20.37 14.68
N VAL A 9 3.06 -19.35 14.72
CA VAL A 9 3.47 -17.95 14.65
C VAL A 9 2.92 -17.26 15.89
N PRO A 10 3.73 -17.10 16.96
CA PRO A 10 3.33 -16.36 18.13
C PRO A 10 3.09 -14.88 17.80
N VAL A 11 2.10 -14.25 18.44
CA VAL A 11 1.76 -12.84 18.20
C VAL A 11 2.94 -11.89 18.50
N SER A 12 3.80 -12.23 19.48
CA SER A 12 4.99 -11.46 19.81
C SER A 12 5.99 -11.45 18.65
N TRP A 13 6.22 -12.61 18.04
CA TRP A 13 7.08 -12.75 16.86
C TRP A 13 6.49 -12.01 15.67
N ALA A 14 5.19 -12.16 15.40
CA ALA A 14 4.51 -11.48 14.31
C ALA A 14 4.65 -9.95 14.44
N ARG A 15 4.50 -9.40 15.65
CA ARG A 15 4.70 -7.96 15.90
C ARG A 15 6.14 -7.52 15.70
N ALA A 16 7.11 -8.31 16.18
CA ALA A 16 8.53 -7.98 16.04
C ALA A 16 8.94 -7.90 14.56
N VAL A 17 8.55 -8.90 13.76
CA VAL A 17 8.83 -8.92 12.32
C VAL A 17 8.07 -7.82 11.60
N HIS A 18 6.76 -7.68 11.87
CA HIS A 18 5.96 -6.65 11.21
C HIS A 18 6.54 -5.25 11.46
N PHE A 19 6.88 -4.89 12.70
CA PHE A 19 7.43 -3.58 13.02
C PHE A 19 8.76 -3.30 12.31
N ALA A 20 9.70 -4.25 12.35
CA ALA A 20 10.97 -4.10 11.63
C ALA A 20 10.76 -3.95 10.11
N THR A 21 9.86 -4.77 9.54
CA THR A 21 9.50 -4.68 8.13
C THR A 21 8.84 -3.35 7.78
N MET A 22 8.03 -2.75 8.66
CA MET A 22 7.43 -1.43 8.41
C MET A 22 8.50 -0.33 8.31
N ILE A 23 9.54 -0.38 9.13
CA ILE A 23 10.67 0.55 9.04
C ILE A 23 11.40 0.37 7.71
N TYR A 24 11.76 -0.87 7.36
CA TYR A 24 12.41 -1.18 6.09
C TYR A 24 11.56 -0.72 4.90
N PHE A 25 10.25 -0.99 4.94
CA PHE A 25 9.31 -0.62 3.89
C PHE A 25 9.28 0.90 3.68
N VAL A 26 9.23 1.70 4.74
CA VAL A 26 9.28 3.17 4.64
C VAL A 26 10.60 3.65 4.02
N ALA A 27 11.73 3.10 4.48
CA ALA A 27 13.05 3.44 3.92
C ALA A 27 13.17 3.07 2.44
N PHE A 28 12.70 1.87 2.07
CA PHE A 28 12.64 1.42 0.70
C PHE A 28 11.80 2.35 -0.18
N VAL A 29 10.60 2.72 0.25
CA VAL A 29 9.72 3.63 -0.51
C VAL A 29 10.42 4.98 -0.72
N ALA A 30 11.06 5.54 0.30
CA ALA A 30 11.78 6.80 0.19
C ALA A 30 12.91 6.73 -0.85
N ILE A 31 13.77 5.72 -0.76
CA ILE A 31 14.88 5.52 -1.70
C ILE A 31 14.36 5.24 -3.10
N HIS A 32 13.36 4.37 -3.24
CA HIS A 32 12.81 3.99 -4.53
C HIS A 32 12.19 5.18 -5.27
N VAL A 33 11.34 5.96 -4.59
CA VAL A 33 10.74 7.17 -5.18
C VAL A 33 11.81 8.19 -5.50
N PHE A 34 12.81 8.36 -4.63
CA PHE A 34 13.95 9.22 -4.92
C PHE A 34 14.67 8.80 -6.21
N LEU A 35 14.96 7.52 -6.40
CA LEU A 35 15.59 7.01 -7.61
C LEU A 35 14.73 7.29 -8.85
N VAL A 36 13.42 7.05 -8.79
CA VAL A 36 12.50 7.35 -9.90
C VAL A 36 12.58 8.83 -10.30
N LEU A 37 12.62 9.74 -9.33
CA LEU A 37 12.71 11.18 -9.59
C LEU A 37 14.09 11.61 -10.09
N ALA A 38 15.15 11.06 -9.51
CA ALA A 38 16.54 11.43 -9.80
C ALA A 38 17.05 10.89 -11.14
N THR A 39 16.53 9.76 -11.62
CA THR A 39 17.01 9.12 -12.87
C THR A 39 16.14 9.42 -14.10
N GLY A 40 15.12 10.27 -13.96
CA GLY A 40 14.26 10.67 -15.08
C GLY A 40 12.80 10.27 -14.87
N ALA A 41 12.10 11.01 -14.00
CA ALA A 41 10.74 10.72 -13.55
C ALA A 41 9.76 10.35 -14.69
N ARG A 42 9.71 11.14 -15.77
CA ARG A 42 8.73 10.94 -16.85
C ARG A 42 8.95 9.62 -17.61
N GLY A 43 10.20 9.30 -17.96
CA GLY A 43 10.54 8.05 -18.64
C GLY A 43 10.26 6.84 -17.75
N ASN A 44 10.72 6.89 -16.50
CA ASN A 44 10.49 5.82 -15.52
C ASN A 44 8.98 5.54 -15.31
N LEU A 45 8.16 6.58 -15.17
CA LEU A 45 6.72 6.42 -15.00
C LEU A 45 6.04 5.87 -16.26
N ASN A 46 6.51 6.20 -17.46
CA ASN A 46 6.00 5.61 -18.70
C ASN A 46 6.35 4.13 -18.82
N ALA A 47 7.57 3.73 -18.44
CA ALA A 47 7.96 2.32 -18.43
C ALA A 47 7.09 1.52 -17.46
N MET A 48 6.91 2.01 -16.23
CA MET A 48 6.18 1.30 -15.16
C MET A 48 4.65 1.26 -15.37
N PHE A 49 4.03 2.39 -15.76
CA PHE A 49 2.56 2.52 -15.77
C PHE A 49 1.93 2.47 -17.17
N ALA A 50 2.69 2.75 -18.23
CA ALA A 50 2.18 2.74 -19.60
C ALA A 50 2.81 1.64 -20.48
N ALA A 51 3.77 0.86 -19.95
CA ALA A 51 4.56 -0.12 -20.68
C ALA A 51 5.22 0.48 -21.94
N ARG A 52 5.81 1.67 -21.80
CA ARG A 52 6.49 2.40 -22.88
C ARG A 52 7.85 2.89 -22.46
N GLU A 53 8.83 2.69 -23.34
CA GLU A 53 10.21 3.16 -23.17
C GLU A 53 10.42 4.53 -23.84
N ASP A 54 9.69 5.55 -23.38
CA ASP A 54 9.79 6.92 -23.89
C ASP A 54 9.65 7.96 -22.76
N ALA A 55 10.29 9.12 -22.92
CA ALA A 55 10.22 10.22 -21.95
C ALA A 55 9.44 11.45 -22.47
N THR A 56 8.73 11.32 -23.59
CA THR A 56 7.99 12.43 -24.21
C THR A 56 6.51 12.39 -23.89
N SER A 57 5.95 11.19 -23.74
CA SER A 57 4.58 10.95 -23.35
C SER A 57 4.35 11.31 -21.88
N TRP A 58 3.14 11.80 -21.58
CA TRP A 58 2.67 12.03 -20.21
C TRP A 58 1.72 10.93 -19.72
N LEU A 59 1.42 9.95 -20.57
CA LEU A 59 0.43 8.92 -20.27
C LEU A 59 0.76 8.15 -18.99
N GLY A 60 2.01 7.72 -18.80
CA GLY A 60 2.43 6.99 -17.59
C GLY A 60 2.29 7.82 -16.32
N VAL A 61 2.53 9.13 -16.39
CA VAL A 61 2.32 10.04 -15.26
C VAL A 61 0.83 10.14 -14.90
N VAL A 62 -0.05 10.29 -15.89
CA VAL A 62 -1.50 10.33 -15.65
C VAL A 62 -1.99 9.01 -15.05
N LEU A 63 -1.55 7.87 -15.59
CA LEU A 63 -1.90 6.55 -15.06
C LEU A 63 -1.38 6.34 -13.63
N PHE A 64 -0.16 6.80 -13.33
CA PHE A 64 0.37 6.81 -11.98
C PHE A 64 -0.51 7.62 -11.02
N LEU A 65 -0.93 8.84 -11.40
CA LEU A 65 -1.81 9.66 -10.56
C LEU A 65 -3.16 9.01 -10.31
N ILE A 66 -3.74 8.34 -11.32
CA ILE A 66 -4.97 7.56 -11.16
C ILE A 66 -4.75 6.42 -10.17
N ALA A 67 -3.67 5.63 -10.34
CA ALA A 67 -3.36 4.51 -9.44
C ALA A 67 -3.09 4.99 -8.00
N LEU A 68 -2.41 6.12 -7.84
CA LEU A 68 -2.18 6.76 -6.54
C LEU A 68 -3.50 7.20 -5.89
N ALA A 69 -4.40 7.82 -6.65
CA ALA A 69 -5.72 8.22 -6.17
C ALA A 69 -6.55 7.00 -5.74
N VAL A 70 -6.59 5.94 -6.54
CA VAL A 70 -7.26 4.67 -6.19
C VAL A 70 -6.69 4.08 -4.90
N THR A 71 -5.37 4.08 -4.75
CA THR A 71 -4.69 3.58 -3.55
C THR A 71 -5.03 4.42 -2.31
N ALA A 72 -5.01 5.74 -2.44
CA ALA A 72 -5.36 6.66 -1.35
C ALA A 72 -6.84 6.51 -0.93
N LEU A 73 -7.74 6.33 -1.90
CA LEU A 73 -9.15 6.03 -1.63
C LEU A 73 -9.31 4.68 -0.93
N GLY A 74 -8.57 3.65 -1.35
CA GLY A 74 -8.55 2.35 -0.69
C GLY A 74 -8.06 2.43 0.75
N TRP A 75 -6.96 3.17 1.02
CA TRP A 75 -6.48 3.44 2.38
C TRP A 75 -7.54 4.15 3.23
N TRP A 76 -8.17 5.19 2.68
CA TRP A 76 -9.23 5.92 3.37
C TRP A 76 -10.43 5.03 3.69
N ALA A 77 -10.83 4.18 2.74
CA ALA A 77 -11.92 3.22 2.89
C ALA A 77 -11.59 2.10 3.90
N ALA A 78 -10.31 1.79 4.14
CA ALA A 78 -9.89 0.81 5.12
C ALA A 78 -10.08 1.26 6.59
N ARG A 79 -10.48 2.51 6.82
CA ARG A 79 -10.77 3.02 8.18
C ARG A 79 -11.94 2.27 8.81
N ALA A 80 -11.87 2.03 10.11
CA ALA A 80 -12.92 1.33 10.86
C ALA A 80 -14.29 2.03 10.76
N SER A 81 -14.34 3.35 10.60
CA SER A 81 -15.60 4.10 10.39
C SER A 81 -16.32 3.71 9.09
N VAL A 82 -15.59 3.23 8.09
CA VAL A 82 -16.12 2.80 6.78
C VAL A 82 -16.34 1.28 6.79
N VAL A 83 -15.34 0.51 7.23
CA VAL A 83 -15.40 -0.96 7.17
C VAL A 83 -16.36 -1.56 8.21
N ALA A 84 -16.46 -1.01 9.42
CA ALA A 84 -17.25 -1.62 10.48
C ALA A 84 -18.77 -1.60 10.22
N PRO A 85 -19.39 -0.54 9.68
CA PRO A 85 -20.79 -0.58 9.26
C PRO A 85 -21.07 -1.64 8.19
N LEU A 86 -20.20 -1.75 7.17
CA LEU A 86 -20.30 -2.77 6.12
C LEU A 86 -20.18 -4.19 6.70
N ALA A 87 -19.25 -4.41 7.62
CA ALA A 87 -19.08 -5.70 8.29
C ALA A 87 -20.26 -6.04 9.24
N ASN A 88 -20.90 -5.03 9.82
CA ASN A 88 -22.10 -5.23 10.65
C ASN A 88 -23.34 -5.65 9.83
N ALA A 89 -23.38 -5.31 8.54
CA ALA A 89 -24.45 -5.77 7.65
C ALA A 89 -24.34 -7.27 7.35
N THR A 90 -23.16 -7.88 7.47
CA THR A 90 -22.92 -9.31 7.18
C THR A 90 -22.82 -10.18 8.43
N GLY A 91 -22.81 -9.60 9.64
CA GLY A 91 -22.78 -10.32 10.92
C GLY A 91 -22.62 -9.38 12.12
N LYS A 92 -22.67 -9.89 13.35
CA LYS A 92 -22.46 -9.05 14.55
C LYS A 92 -20.96 -8.76 14.75
N VAL A 93 -20.52 -7.53 14.54
CA VAL A 93 -19.14 -7.08 14.83
C VAL A 93 -19.15 -6.15 16.04
N SER A 94 -18.68 -6.68 17.19
CA SER A 94 -18.55 -5.90 18.42
C SER A 94 -17.17 -5.26 18.54
N LYS A 95 -17.12 -3.99 18.94
CA LYS A 95 -15.88 -3.33 19.40
C LYS A 95 -15.60 -3.83 20.81
N ARG A 96 -14.83 -4.91 20.95
CA ARG A 96 -14.30 -5.35 22.24
C ARG A 96 -12.80 -5.51 22.17
#